data_AF-A0A534W3X6-F1
#
_entry.id   AF-A0A534W3X6-F1
#
_cell.length_a   1.000
_cell.length_b   1.000
_cell.length_c   1.000
_cell.angle_alpha   90.00
_cell.angle_beta   90.00
_cell.angle_gamma   90.00
#
_symmetry.space_group_name_H-M   'P 1'
#
loop_
_entity.id
_entity.type
_entity.pdbx_description
1 polymer ?
#
loop_
_entity_poly.entity_id
_entity_poly.type
_entity_poly.pdbx_seq_one_letter_code
_entity_poly.pdbx_strand_id
1 'polypeptide(L)'
;MSLLRRNKAPSARSSRGRACVGAAAASCLTSIGRPSPPPQVIGVASPVLAPSHVVASRHDSASRRGQTGGCPIRPAMEGLHMRIRIRTTWLARILGRAVPRVLLAALAGGALLSVAPAAHALTSKHPILFVHGIEGSGAQFESQAMRFESNGYAASWIDEVDYNSTRAVGDKSEVDQQIDAAIAALKQQTGKSQVDVVAHSLGTSVMYDYLTNGGMAAQRRANVAHYINVDGQNQNPGVPTLAVWAGRGTPGRNMDGAQNVTIPDQTHVQTCTSAESFIQYFEFLRGGLPGHDIVPRKRIQLAGKALNFPQNAGLAGATVQIWPVGANGVRTTTAPLASIAISDGSTGGGAWGPVAANADQRYEFALVQTGLPTLHLYYEPFVRS
;
A
#
# COMPACT_ATOMS: atom_id res chain seq x y z
N MET A 1 51.50 33.76 16.92
CA MET A 1 51.98 34.98 17.62
C MET A 1 52.36 36.01 16.57
N SER A 2 51.90 37.28 16.70
CA SER A 2 52.44 38.51 16.06
C SER A 2 52.52 38.59 14.51
N LEU A 3 52.56 39.74 13.83
CA LEU A 3 52.16 41.16 14.06
C LEU A 3 51.94 41.75 12.63
N LEU A 4 50.78 42.30 12.19
CA LEU A 4 50.06 43.56 12.49
C LEU A 4 50.47 44.81 11.65
N ARG A 5 49.46 45.49 11.05
CA ARG A 5 49.33 46.92 10.60
C ARG A 5 49.56 47.30 9.12
N ARG A 6 48.55 47.97 8.53
CA ARG A 6 48.61 49.41 8.08
C ARG A 6 47.20 50.05 8.02
N ASN A 7 47.14 51.37 7.77
CA ASN A 7 46.01 52.31 7.96
C ASN A 7 46.26 53.60 7.11
N LYS A 8 45.34 54.52 6.77
CA LYS A 8 43.86 54.66 6.91
C LYS A 8 43.35 55.70 5.86
N ALA A 9 42.03 55.77 5.59
CA ALA A 9 41.39 56.84 4.78
C ALA A 9 41.27 58.19 5.54
N PRO A 10 40.94 59.32 4.85
CA PRO A 10 39.52 59.78 4.82
C PRO A 10 39.03 60.65 3.62
N SER A 11 37.69 60.83 3.51
CA SER A 11 36.84 62.00 3.07
C SER A 11 37.37 63.18 2.22
N ALA A 12 36.58 63.99 1.46
CA ALA A 12 35.17 63.99 0.95
C ALA A 12 34.89 65.31 0.15
N ARG A 13 33.77 65.42 -0.64
CA ARG A 13 32.82 66.60 -0.72
C ARG A 13 31.97 66.72 -2.03
N SER A 14 30.65 66.95 -1.84
CA SER A 14 29.75 67.78 -2.70
C SER A 14 29.45 67.33 -4.16
N SER A 15 28.37 67.69 -4.87
CA SER A 15 27.02 68.27 -4.60
C SER A 15 26.15 68.07 -5.89
N ARG A 16 24.87 68.44 -6.09
CA ARG A 16 23.90 69.37 -5.45
C ARG A 16 22.46 68.81 -5.55
N GLY A 17 21.50 69.38 -4.81
CA GLY A 17 20.04 69.18 -5.02
C GLY A 17 19.19 69.56 -3.79
N ARG A 18 18.16 70.42 -3.96
CA ARG A 18 17.23 70.83 -2.89
C ARG A 18 15.79 70.88 -3.40
N ALA A 19 14.86 70.43 -2.58
CA ALA A 19 13.45 70.85 -2.59
C ALA A 19 12.90 70.80 -1.13
N CYS A 20 11.82 71.53 -0.87
CA CYS A 20 11.20 71.80 0.43
C CYS A 20 9.79 71.13 0.52
N VAL A 21 9.05 71.00 1.63
CA VAL A 21 9.25 71.13 3.11
C VAL A 21 8.01 70.53 3.80
N GLY A 22 8.16 70.02 5.03
CA GLY A 22 7.05 69.82 5.98
C GLY A 22 6.25 68.51 5.83
N ALA A 23 5.44 68.10 6.81
CA ALA A 23 5.30 68.56 8.20
C ALA A 23 4.75 67.39 9.08
N ALA A 24 4.90 67.47 10.40
CA ALA A 24 4.46 66.40 11.31
C ALA A 24 3.06 66.65 11.90
N ALA A 25 2.24 65.61 11.94
CA ALA A 25 1.04 65.51 12.78
C ALA A 25 0.73 64.03 13.07
N ALA A 26 0.12 63.74 14.23
CA ALA A 26 -0.31 62.40 14.61
C ALA A 26 -1.82 62.39 14.89
N SER A 27 -2.49 61.27 14.58
CA SER A 27 -3.80 60.91 15.12
C SER A 27 -4.11 59.43 14.88
N CYS A 28 -4.99 58.86 15.71
CA CYS A 28 -5.34 57.45 15.72
C CYS A 28 -6.22 57.04 14.54
N LEU A 29 -6.11 55.78 14.11
CA LEU A 29 -7.21 55.06 13.46
C LEU A 29 -7.31 53.63 14.00
N THR A 30 -8.53 53.09 13.95
CA THR A 30 -8.98 51.95 14.76
C THR A 30 -8.58 50.58 14.21
N SER A 31 -8.61 49.61 15.13
CA SER A 31 -8.57 48.16 14.86
C SER A 31 -9.39 47.74 13.63
N ILE A 32 -8.74 47.02 12.71
CA ILE A 32 -9.36 46.04 11.81
C ILE A 32 -8.53 44.76 11.93
N GLY A 33 -9.21 43.61 12.08
CA GLY A 33 -8.56 42.35 12.42
C GLY A 33 -7.65 41.79 11.32
N ARG A 34 -6.61 41.05 11.73
CA ARG A 34 -5.90 40.14 10.82
C ARG A 34 -6.87 39.03 10.39
N PRO A 35 -6.88 38.59 9.12
CA PRO A 35 -7.61 37.39 8.76
C PRO A 35 -6.97 36.18 9.45
N SER A 36 -7.80 35.37 10.13
CA SER A 36 -7.35 34.08 10.68
C SER A 36 -6.95 33.15 9.54
N PRO A 37 -5.88 32.33 9.70
CA PRO A 37 -5.65 31.21 8.79
C PRO A 37 -6.83 30.22 8.89
N PRO A 38 -7.22 29.55 7.79
CA PRO A 38 -8.24 28.51 7.84
C PRO A 38 -7.74 27.31 8.69
N PRO A 39 -8.65 26.58 9.37
CA PRO A 39 -8.27 25.40 10.14
C PRO A 39 -7.77 24.28 9.22
N GLN A 40 -6.45 24.05 9.25
CA GLN A 40 -5.75 23.04 8.45
C GLN A 40 -5.62 21.72 9.23
N VAL A 41 -6.70 20.92 9.25
CA VAL A 41 -6.64 19.51 9.71
C VAL A 41 -7.55 18.65 8.84
N ILE A 42 -6.95 17.79 8.02
CA ILE A 42 -7.61 16.64 7.39
C ILE A 42 -6.72 15.42 7.65
N GLY A 43 -6.96 14.74 8.77
CA GLY A 43 -6.28 13.49 9.10
C GLY A 43 -7.02 12.31 8.49
N VAL A 44 -6.40 11.61 7.55
CA VAL A 44 -6.92 10.34 6.99
C VAL A 44 -6.33 9.17 7.77
N ALA A 45 -7.13 8.14 8.02
CA ALA A 45 -6.76 7.02 8.87
C ALA A 45 -6.29 5.80 8.05
N SER A 46 -4.97 5.54 8.02
CA SER A 46 -4.40 4.35 7.38
C SER A 46 -4.16 3.19 8.38
N PRO A 47 -4.55 1.94 8.08
CA PRO A 47 -4.41 0.83 9.02
C PRO A 47 -2.96 0.30 9.14
N VAL A 48 -2.41 0.30 10.35
CA VAL A 48 -1.14 -0.36 10.70
C VAL A 48 -1.33 -1.34 11.87
N LEU A 49 -0.68 -2.52 11.80
CA LEU A 49 -0.86 -3.61 12.77
C LEU A 49 0.15 -3.60 13.92
N ALA A 50 -0.33 -3.77 15.15
CA ALA A 50 0.50 -4.07 16.32
C ALA A 50 0.81 -5.58 16.45
N PRO A 51 2.04 -5.98 16.85
CA PRO A 51 2.40 -7.38 17.07
C PRO A 51 1.84 -7.93 18.40
N SER A 52 1.38 -9.18 18.39
CA SER A 52 0.86 -9.87 19.60
C SER A 52 1.91 -10.78 20.23
N HIS A 53 2.19 -10.61 21.53
CA HIS A 53 3.07 -11.51 22.28
C HIS A 53 2.40 -12.85 22.59
N VAL A 54 3.04 -13.96 22.21
CA VAL A 54 2.60 -15.31 22.58
C VAL A 54 3.29 -15.74 23.88
N VAL A 55 2.50 -15.89 24.95
CA VAL A 55 2.96 -16.57 26.18
C VAL A 55 2.67 -18.07 26.03
N ALA A 56 3.73 -18.88 26.01
CA ALA A 56 3.59 -20.33 25.97
C ALA A 56 3.29 -20.89 27.38
N SER A 57 2.23 -21.69 27.49
CA SER A 57 1.98 -22.55 28.66
C SER A 57 1.87 -24.00 28.19
N ARG A 58 2.50 -24.93 28.92
CA ARG A 58 2.45 -26.37 28.66
C ARG A 58 1.47 -27.02 29.62
N HIS A 59 0.72 -28.00 29.15
CA HIS A 59 0.28 -29.12 29.98
C HIS A 59 0.11 -30.40 29.15
N ASP A 60 0.80 -31.46 29.57
CA ASP A 60 0.54 -32.84 29.12
C ASP A 60 -0.66 -33.43 29.87
N SER A 61 -1.44 -34.30 29.21
CA SER A 61 -1.72 -35.69 29.67
C SER A 61 -2.87 -36.40 28.94
N ALA A 62 -2.50 -37.34 28.07
CA ALA A 62 -3.01 -38.71 27.91
C ALA A 62 -4.52 -39.11 28.00
N SER A 63 -4.89 -40.07 27.12
CA SER A 63 -5.56 -41.36 27.46
C SER A 63 -7.03 -41.66 27.04
N ARG A 64 -7.14 -42.44 25.94
CA ARG A 64 -7.97 -43.68 25.74
C ARG A 64 -9.47 -43.64 25.34
N ARG A 65 -9.70 -44.32 24.18
CA ARG A 65 -10.71 -45.37 23.86
C ARG A 65 -12.22 -45.07 23.85
N GLY A 66 -12.87 -45.44 22.74
CA GLY A 66 -14.31 -45.75 22.63
C GLY A 66 -14.72 -46.05 21.17
N GLN A 67 -15.41 -47.16 20.90
CA GLN A 67 -15.91 -47.54 19.56
C GLN A 67 -17.30 -48.21 19.63
N THR A 68 -17.96 -48.31 18.47
CA THR A 68 -19.06 -49.24 18.07
C THR A 68 -20.52 -48.83 18.31
N GLY A 69 -21.39 -49.29 17.38
CA GLY A 69 -22.86 -49.10 17.36
C GLY A 69 -23.32 -47.81 16.64
N GLY A 70 -24.31 -47.81 15.73
CA GLY A 70 -25.05 -48.91 15.08
C GLY A 70 -26.04 -48.35 14.04
N CYS A 71 -26.28 -49.09 12.95
CA CYS A 71 -27.28 -48.77 11.88
C CYS A 71 -28.68 -49.34 12.26
N PRO A 72 -29.81 -49.23 11.48
CA PRO A 72 -29.88 -49.26 10.00
C PRO A 72 -31.03 -48.47 9.28
N ILE A 73 -31.15 -48.73 7.97
CA ILE A 73 -32.34 -48.67 7.06
C ILE A 73 -32.39 -47.56 5.99
N ARG A 74 -32.83 -47.99 4.79
CA ARG A 74 -32.93 -47.34 3.45
C ARG A 74 -34.25 -47.86 2.83
N PRO A 75 -34.95 -47.16 1.90
CA PRO A 75 -34.58 -47.07 0.46
C PRO A 75 -34.70 -45.61 -0.08
N ALA A 76 -34.24 -45.17 -1.26
CA ALA A 76 -33.87 -45.74 -2.58
C ALA A 76 -34.94 -45.60 -3.70
N MET A 77 -34.64 -44.72 -4.67
CA MET A 77 -35.06 -44.63 -6.09
C MET A 77 -33.81 -44.02 -6.79
N GLU A 78 -33.26 -44.49 -7.92
CA GLU A 78 -33.80 -44.56 -9.29
C GLU A 78 -34.31 -43.20 -9.84
N GLY A 79 -33.86 -42.68 -10.99
CA GLY A 79 -32.71 -43.05 -11.82
C GLY A 79 -32.92 -42.77 -13.31
N LEU A 80 -32.04 -42.01 -13.97
CA LEU A 80 -32.01 -41.93 -15.45
C LEU A 80 -30.63 -41.51 -16.00
N HIS A 81 -29.98 -42.38 -16.77
CA HIS A 81 -28.80 -42.05 -17.57
C HIS A 81 -29.12 -42.23 -19.06
N MET A 82 -29.21 -41.12 -19.80
CA MET A 82 -29.46 -41.17 -21.25
C MET A 82 -28.18 -41.60 -22.00
N ARG A 83 -28.22 -42.78 -22.65
CA ARG A 83 -27.14 -43.29 -23.49
C ARG A 83 -27.53 -43.24 -24.97
N ILE A 84 -26.93 -42.33 -25.72
CA ILE A 84 -27.04 -42.32 -27.19
C ILE A 84 -26.11 -43.41 -27.76
N ARG A 85 -26.69 -44.35 -28.51
CA ARG A 85 -25.96 -45.32 -29.34
C ARG A 85 -26.19 -44.96 -30.81
N ILE A 86 -25.11 -44.67 -31.54
CA ILE A 86 -25.12 -44.68 -33.00
C ILE A 86 -24.54 -46.03 -33.44
N ARG A 87 -25.28 -46.74 -34.31
CA ARG A 87 -24.81 -47.95 -35.01
C ARG A 87 -24.55 -47.59 -36.47
N THR A 88 -23.38 -47.95 -36.97
CA THR A 88 -23.15 -48.18 -38.40
C THR A 88 -22.42 -49.51 -38.57
N THR A 89 -22.92 -50.34 -39.48
CA THR A 89 -22.39 -51.68 -39.77
C THR A 89 -22.29 -51.85 -41.27
N TRP A 90 -21.11 -52.18 -41.79
CA TRP A 90 -20.94 -52.72 -43.14
C TRP A 90 -19.88 -53.82 -43.12
N LEU A 91 -20.10 -54.85 -43.94
CA LEU A 91 -19.23 -56.02 -44.03
C LEU A 91 -18.44 -56.00 -45.34
N ALA A 92 -17.21 -56.51 -45.28
CA ALA A 92 -16.60 -57.26 -46.37
C ALA A 92 -15.63 -58.31 -45.77
N ARG A 93 -15.43 -59.42 -46.48
CA ARG A 93 -14.54 -60.54 -46.10
C ARG A 93 -13.55 -60.75 -47.24
N ILE A 94 -12.35 -61.29 -46.95
CA ILE A 94 -11.63 -62.25 -47.82
C ILE A 94 -10.46 -62.87 -47.05
N LEU A 95 -10.09 -64.10 -47.42
CA LEU A 95 -8.97 -64.88 -46.89
C LEU A 95 -7.68 -64.50 -47.65
N GLY A 96 -6.44 -64.67 -47.17
CA GLY A 96 -5.95 -65.37 -45.98
C GLY A 96 -4.77 -66.29 -46.36
N ARG A 97 -3.67 -66.26 -45.60
CA ARG A 97 -2.50 -67.17 -45.66
C ARG A 97 -1.65 -66.98 -44.39
N ALA A 98 -0.75 -67.91 -44.08
CA ALA A 98 0.02 -67.95 -42.83
C ALA A 98 1.54 -68.12 -43.08
N VAL A 99 2.33 -68.09 -42.00
CA VAL A 99 3.78 -68.42 -41.91
C VAL A 99 4.74 -67.31 -42.44
N PRO A 100 5.85 -66.95 -41.76
CA PRO A 100 6.17 -67.00 -40.32
C PRO A 100 6.70 -65.64 -39.76
N ARG A 101 7.34 -65.65 -38.57
CA ARG A 101 8.00 -64.49 -37.93
C ARG A 101 9.27 -64.03 -38.69
N VAL A 102 9.41 -62.72 -38.88
CA VAL A 102 10.70 -61.99 -38.98
C VAL A 102 10.57 -60.69 -38.18
N LEU A 103 11.65 -60.21 -37.56
CA LEU A 103 11.62 -58.97 -36.76
C LEU A 103 11.68 -57.73 -37.65
N LEU A 104 10.87 -56.72 -37.32
CA LEU A 104 11.20 -55.31 -37.56
C LEU A 104 10.47 -54.44 -36.54
N ALA A 105 11.20 -53.98 -35.52
CA ALA A 105 10.69 -53.12 -34.46
C ALA A 105 11.20 -51.69 -34.66
N ALA A 106 10.39 -50.84 -35.28
CA ALA A 106 10.69 -49.41 -35.43
C ALA A 106 9.42 -48.58 -35.69
N LEU A 107 9.43 -47.33 -35.20
CA LEU A 107 8.68 -46.18 -35.75
C LEU A 107 7.13 -46.29 -35.83
N ALA A 108 6.45 -46.31 -34.68
CA ALA A 108 5.07 -45.83 -34.54
C ALA A 108 4.79 -45.08 -33.22
N GLY A 109 5.85 -44.65 -32.50
CA GLY A 109 5.76 -43.95 -31.23
C GLY A 109 5.43 -42.45 -31.37
N GLY A 110 4.30 -42.12 -32.01
CA GLY A 110 3.85 -40.75 -32.18
C GLY A 110 3.46 -40.11 -30.85
N ALA A 111 4.39 -39.38 -30.23
CA ALA A 111 4.20 -38.80 -28.91
C ALA A 111 3.11 -37.72 -28.93
N LEU A 112 1.96 -38.01 -28.32
CA LEU A 112 1.01 -37.00 -27.87
C LEU A 112 1.61 -36.23 -26.69
N LEU A 113 2.53 -35.31 -27.00
CA LEU A 113 2.96 -34.25 -26.09
C LEU A 113 1.80 -33.28 -25.92
N SER A 114 0.86 -33.65 -25.06
CA SER A 114 -0.12 -32.74 -24.49
C SER A 114 0.61 -31.65 -23.73
N VAL A 115 0.90 -30.54 -24.41
CA VAL A 115 1.40 -29.32 -23.79
C VAL A 115 0.26 -28.75 -22.94
N ALA A 116 0.13 -29.26 -21.73
CA ALA A 116 -0.67 -28.62 -20.70
C ALA A 116 -0.14 -27.18 -20.57
N PRO A 117 -1.01 -26.15 -20.57
CA PRO A 117 -0.56 -24.80 -20.35
C PRO A 117 0.17 -24.77 -19.01
N ALA A 118 1.42 -24.29 -19.02
CA ALA A 118 2.19 -24.18 -17.80
C ALA A 118 1.44 -23.24 -16.85
N ALA A 119 0.81 -23.81 -15.81
CA ALA A 119 0.22 -23.03 -14.74
C ALA A 119 1.35 -22.19 -14.16
N HIS A 120 1.31 -20.89 -14.40
CA HIS A 120 2.38 -19.98 -13.99
C HIS A 120 2.43 -19.99 -12.47
N ALA A 121 3.42 -20.72 -11.93
CA ALA A 121 3.61 -20.84 -10.50
C ALA A 121 4.00 -19.46 -9.99
N LEU A 122 3.04 -18.79 -9.32
CA LEU A 122 3.21 -17.43 -8.86
C LEU A 122 4.51 -17.30 -8.04
N THR A 123 5.26 -16.24 -8.29
CA THR A 123 6.56 -15.98 -7.63
C THR A 123 6.45 -16.05 -6.10
N SER A 124 7.59 -16.24 -5.41
CA SER A 124 7.62 -15.98 -3.96
C SER A 124 7.19 -14.54 -3.70
N LYS A 125 6.10 -14.35 -2.93
CA LYS A 125 5.76 -13.01 -2.42
C LYS A 125 6.76 -12.56 -1.36
N HIS A 126 7.07 -11.27 -1.37
CA HIS A 126 7.74 -10.55 -0.29
C HIS A 126 6.70 -9.67 0.44
N PRO A 127 7.02 -9.10 1.61
CA PRO A 127 6.29 -7.94 2.10
C PRO A 127 6.40 -6.75 1.14
N ILE A 128 5.41 -5.86 1.17
CA ILE A 128 5.33 -4.65 0.36
C ILE A 128 5.49 -3.42 1.26
N LEU A 129 6.35 -2.49 0.86
CA LEU A 129 6.44 -1.15 1.47
C LEU A 129 5.92 -0.08 0.50
N PHE A 130 5.07 0.82 0.98
CA PHE A 130 4.63 2.00 0.22
C PHE A 130 5.33 3.28 0.68
N VAL A 131 5.67 4.15 -0.28
CA VAL A 131 6.27 5.49 -0.05
C VAL A 131 5.47 6.56 -0.82
N HIS A 132 4.82 7.45 -0.07
CA HIS A 132 3.80 8.39 -0.59
C HIS A 132 4.36 9.63 -1.32
N GLY A 133 3.47 10.48 -1.85
CA GLY A 133 3.82 11.70 -2.58
C GLY A 133 4.15 12.92 -1.70
N ILE A 134 4.35 14.07 -2.34
CA ILE A 134 4.36 15.39 -1.66
C ILE A 134 2.95 15.69 -1.15
N GLU A 135 2.82 16.12 0.10
CA GLU A 135 1.53 16.34 0.77
C GLU A 135 0.62 15.08 0.82
N GLY A 136 1.21 13.91 0.62
CA GLY A 136 0.54 12.60 0.68
C GLY A 136 0.65 11.91 2.03
N SER A 137 0.04 10.73 2.11
CA SER A 137 0.17 9.76 3.21
C SER A 137 -0.02 8.33 2.67
N GLY A 138 0.21 7.33 3.51
CA GLY A 138 -0.01 5.92 3.20
C GLY A 138 -1.43 5.56 2.71
N ALA A 139 -2.44 6.38 3.05
CA ALA A 139 -3.82 6.24 2.58
C ALA A 139 -3.95 6.21 1.04
N GLN A 140 -2.97 6.75 0.30
CA GLN A 140 -2.87 6.59 -1.17
C GLN A 140 -2.71 5.12 -1.64
N PHE A 141 -2.46 4.18 -0.72
CA PHE A 141 -2.24 2.76 -0.99
C PHE A 141 -3.24 1.84 -0.27
N GLU A 142 -4.14 2.38 0.59
CA GLU A 142 -5.15 1.62 1.36
C GLU A 142 -5.94 0.64 0.47
N SER A 143 -6.50 1.14 -0.63
CA SER A 143 -7.22 0.31 -1.62
C SER A 143 -6.35 -0.75 -2.29
N GLN A 144 -5.04 -0.52 -2.43
CA GLN A 144 -4.11 -1.48 -3.00
C GLN A 144 -3.71 -2.56 -1.99
N ALA A 145 -3.54 -2.20 -0.71
CA ALA A 145 -3.37 -3.15 0.38
C ALA A 145 -4.58 -4.10 0.49
N MET A 146 -5.79 -3.54 0.46
CA MET A 146 -7.05 -4.30 0.41
C MET A 146 -7.12 -5.30 -0.76
N ARG A 147 -6.63 -4.92 -1.95
CA ARG A 147 -6.56 -5.80 -3.12
C ARG A 147 -5.45 -6.85 -3.00
N PHE A 148 -4.25 -6.51 -2.51
CA PHE A 148 -3.18 -7.49 -2.27
C PHE A 148 -3.62 -8.56 -1.26
N GLU A 149 -4.28 -8.18 -0.18
CA GLU A 149 -4.86 -9.14 0.77
C GLU A 149 -5.98 -10.00 0.16
N SER A 150 -6.83 -9.44 -0.71
CA SER A 150 -7.83 -10.23 -1.44
C SER A 150 -7.17 -11.33 -2.28
N ASN A 151 -5.96 -11.08 -2.76
CA ASN A 151 -5.11 -12.04 -3.47
C ASN A 151 -4.10 -12.74 -2.52
N GLY A 152 -4.49 -12.87 -1.25
CA GLY A 152 -3.87 -13.73 -0.24
C GLY A 152 -2.56 -13.21 0.36
N TYR A 153 -2.26 -11.92 0.30
CA TYR A 153 -1.33 -11.33 1.27
C TYR A 153 -1.98 -11.32 2.66
N ALA A 154 -1.17 -11.27 3.72
CA ALA A 154 -1.65 -10.92 5.05
C ALA A 154 -1.50 -9.41 5.25
N ALA A 155 -2.37 -8.79 6.06
CA ALA A 155 -2.26 -7.38 6.45
C ALA A 155 -0.84 -7.04 6.94
N SER A 156 -0.28 -7.90 7.81
CA SER A 156 1.06 -7.78 8.38
C SER A 156 2.23 -8.10 7.41
N TRP A 157 1.98 -8.03 6.10
CA TRP A 157 3.00 -8.10 5.04
C TRP A 157 2.99 -6.80 4.21
N ILE A 158 2.20 -5.80 4.59
CA ILE A 158 2.07 -4.53 3.88
C ILE A 158 2.23 -3.42 4.91
N ASP A 159 3.09 -2.45 4.63
CA ASP A 159 3.37 -1.31 5.50
C ASP A 159 3.65 -0.05 4.66
N GLU A 160 3.68 1.11 5.30
CA GLU A 160 3.66 2.42 4.66
C GLU A 160 4.49 3.44 5.44
N VAL A 161 5.45 4.06 4.74
CA VAL A 161 6.25 5.15 5.32
C VAL A 161 5.47 6.45 5.21
N ASP A 162 4.88 6.88 6.32
CA ASP A 162 4.37 8.24 6.50
C ASP A 162 5.51 9.15 6.97
N TYR A 163 5.90 10.12 6.14
CA TYR A 163 7.05 10.98 6.38
C TYR A 163 6.74 12.46 6.15
N ASN A 164 7.58 13.34 6.70
CA ASN A 164 7.51 14.77 6.45
C ASN A 164 7.95 15.09 5.00
N SER A 165 7.02 14.93 4.07
CA SER A 165 7.25 15.11 2.64
C SER A 165 7.77 16.51 2.29
N THR A 166 7.37 17.54 3.04
CA THR A 166 7.84 18.93 2.82
C THR A 166 9.32 19.11 3.14
N ARG A 167 9.89 18.36 4.10
CA ARG A 167 11.34 18.31 4.34
C ARG A 167 12.05 17.53 3.23
N ALA A 168 11.50 16.38 2.86
CA ALA A 168 12.08 15.44 1.90
C ALA A 168 12.29 15.98 0.49
N VAL A 169 11.64 17.10 0.12
CA VAL A 169 11.96 17.86 -1.09
C VAL A 169 13.46 18.23 -1.11
N GLY A 170 13.98 18.77 -0.01
CA GLY A 170 15.37 19.22 0.11
C GLY A 170 16.31 18.27 0.85
N ASP A 171 15.84 17.61 1.90
CA ASP A 171 16.64 16.72 2.77
C ASP A 171 15.90 15.41 3.06
N LYS A 172 16.46 14.30 2.57
CA LYS A 172 15.86 12.96 2.67
C LYS A 172 16.38 12.16 3.86
N SER A 173 17.35 12.67 4.62
CA SER A 173 18.06 11.91 5.67
C SER A 173 17.16 11.32 6.77
N GLU A 174 15.99 11.92 7.04
CA GLU A 174 14.97 11.39 7.96
C GLU A 174 14.16 10.24 7.33
N VAL A 175 13.57 10.46 6.15
CA VAL A 175 12.77 9.43 5.47
C VAL A 175 13.62 8.23 5.06
N ASP A 176 14.89 8.44 4.73
CA ASP A 176 15.89 7.37 4.55
C ASP A 176 15.95 6.41 5.75
N GLN A 177 16.01 6.95 6.97
CA GLN A 177 16.07 6.16 8.20
C GLN A 177 14.73 5.47 8.50
N GLN A 178 13.61 6.13 8.18
CA GLN A 178 12.27 5.55 8.29
C GLN A 178 12.08 4.38 7.32
N ILE A 179 12.57 4.49 6.07
CA ILE A 179 12.55 3.39 5.09
C ILE A 179 13.47 2.25 5.54
N ASP A 180 14.72 2.52 5.95
CA ASP A 180 15.63 1.48 6.47
C ASP A 180 14.98 0.72 7.66
N ALA A 181 14.28 1.42 8.56
CA ALA A 181 13.57 0.84 9.70
C ALA A 181 12.34 0.01 9.29
N ALA A 182 11.47 0.53 8.41
CA ALA A 182 10.28 -0.18 7.95
C ALA A 182 10.63 -1.45 7.15
N ILE A 183 11.67 -1.38 6.30
CA ILE A 183 12.23 -2.55 5.60
C ILE A 183 12.77 -3.58 6.60
N ALA A 184 13.44 -3.16 7.68
CA ALA A 184 13.90 -4.08 8.71
C ALA A 184 12.74 -4.75 9.47
N ALA A 185 11.70 -3.99 9.84
CA ALA A 185 10.51 -4.48 10.52
C ALA A 185 9.73 -5.51 9.66
N LEU A 186 9.43 -5.17 8.40
CA LEU A 186 8.78 -6.08 7.44
C LEU A 186 9.57 -7.38 7.25
N LYS A 187 10.90 -7.31 7.13
CA LYS A 187 11.77 -8.49 7.02
C LYS A 187 11.75 -9.34 8.28
N GLN A 188 11.79 -8.72 9.47
CA GLN A 188 11.69 -9.42 10.75
C GLN A 188 10.32 -10.11 10.94
N GLN A 189 9.23 -9.42 10.59
CA GLN A 189 7.85 -9.89 10.78
C GLN A 189 7.46 -11.01 9.80
N THR A 190 8.00 -11.01 8.59
CA THR A 190 7.68 -12.01 7.54
C THR A 190 8.74 -13.11 7.39
N GLY A 191 9.92 -12.96 8.00
CA GLY A 191 11.06 -13.86 7.80
C GLY A 191 11.68 -13.78 6.41
N LYS A 192 11.39 -12.74 5.62
CA LYS A 192 11.89 -12.55 4.25
C LYS A 192 13.23 -11.80 4.25
N SER A 193 14.07 -12.12 3.27
CA SER A 193 15.36 -11.45 3.04
C SER A 193 15.23 -10.11 2.32
N GLN A 194 14.13 -9.89 1.59
CA GLN A 194 13.88 -8.72 0.76
C GLN A 194 12.42 -8.28 0.87
N VAL A 195 12.15 -7.05 0.41
CA VAL A 195 10.83 -6.45 0.26
C VAL A 195 10.57 -6.13 -1.22
N ASP A 196 9.30 -6.00 -1.60
CA ASP A 196 8.89 -5.29 -2.82
C ASP A 196 8.53 -3.84 -2.41
N VAL A 197 8.84 -2.82 -3.22
CA VAL A 197 8.54 -1.40 -2.89
C VAL A 197 7.67 -0.74 -3.95
N VAL A 198 6.65 -0.01 -3.54
CA VAL A 198 5.84 0.87 -4.40
C VAL A 198 6.01 2.31 -3.95
N ALA A 199 6.29 3.22 -4.88
CA ALA A 199 6.41 4.65 -4.57
C ALA A 199 5.65 5.52 -5.56
N HIS A 200 5.05 6.62 -5.07
CA HIS A 200 4.25 7.55 -5.86
C HIS A 200 4.83 8.96 -5.86
N SER A 201 4.76 9.67 -6.99
CA SER A 201 5.08 11.09 -7.07
C SER A 201 6.47 11.41 -6.46
N LEU A 202 6.59 12.37 -5.53
CA LEU A 202 7.84 12.68 -4.81
C LEU A 202 8.48 11.44 -4.15
N GLY A 203 7.70 10.47 -3.66
CA GLY A 203 8.19 9.24 -3.06
C GLY A 203 9.08 8.43 -4.01
N THR A 204 8.88 8.55 -5.33
CA THR A 204 9.79 7.94 -6.32
C THR A 204 11.17 8.61 -6.34
N SER A 205 11.23 9.94 -6.14
CA SER A 205 12.49 10.69 -6.03
C SER A 205 13.16 10.49 -4.67
N VAL A 206 12.40 10.15 -3.63
CA VAL A 206 12.93 9.64 -2.37
C VAL A 206 13.55 8.26 -2.58
N MET A 207 12.79 7.30 -3.12
CA MET A 207 13.28 5.95 -3.38
C MET A 207 14.45 5.88 -4.36
N TYR A 208 14.49 6.75 -5.37
CA TYR A 208 15.64 6.82 -6.28
C TYR A 208 16.91 7.30 -5.57
N ASP A 209 16.83 8.35 -4.75
CA ASP A 209 17.99 8.83 -3.96
C ASP A 209 18.42 7.77 -2.94
N TYR A 210 17.47 7.23 -2.16
CA TYR A 210 17.68 6.16 -1.18
C TYR A 210 18.38 4.92 -1.78
N LEU A 211 18.03 4.52 -3.01
CA LEU A 211 18.59 3.36 -3.70
C LEU A 211 19.86 3.66 -4.51
N THR A 212 20.20 4.91 -4.84
CA THR A 212 21.35 5.22 -5.71
C THR A 212 22.46 6.01 -5.04
N ASN A 213 22.17 6.79 -3.98
CA ASN A 213 23.07 7.76 -3.39
C ASN A 213 23.69 7.29 -2.05
N GLY A 214 24.87 7.83 -1.73
CA GLY A 214 25.61 7.52 -0.50
C GLY A 214 26.17 6.10 -0.41
N GLY A 215 26.94 5.84 0.66
CA GLY A 215 27.63 4.54 0.86
C GLY A 215 26.69 3.35 1.10
N MET A 216 25.44 3.59 1.51
CA MET A 216 24.46 2.55 1.81
C MET A 216 23.72 2.01 0.57
N ALA A 217 23.80 2.69 -0.58
CA ALA A 217 22.99 2.41 -1.76
C ALA A 217 23.04 0.93 -2.22
N ALA A 218 24.23 0.31 -2.19
CA ALA A 218 24.39 -1.10 -2.58
C ALA A 218 23.69 -2.07 -1.60
N GLN A 219 23.77 -1.80 -0.29
CA GLN A 219 23.08 -2.59 0.74
C GLN A 219 21.56 -2.39 0.67
N ARG A 220 21.09 -1.16 0.41
CA ARG A 220 19.68 -0.84 0.26
C ARG A 220 19.05 -1.49 -0.97
N ARG A 221 19.73 -1.48 -2.12
CA ARG A 221 19.31 -2.25 -3.31
C ARG A 221 19.24 -3.75 -3.02
N ALA A 222 20.17 -4.31 -2.25
CA ALA A 222 20.11 -5.72 -1.86
C ALA A 222 18.87 -6.08 -1.01
N ASN A 223 18.28 -5.11 -0.28
CA ASN A 223 17.02 -5.32 0.45
C ASN A 223 15.77 -5.30 -0.43
N VAL A 224 15.83 -4.83 -1.68
CA VAL A 224 14.67 -4.67 -2.57
C VAL A 224 14.71 -5.71 -3.68
N ALA A 225 13.66 -6.53 -3.79
CA ALA A 225 13.52 -7.52 -4.85
C ALA A 225 12.92 -6.89 -6.12
N HIS A 226 11.88 -6.08 -5.96
CA HIS A 226 11.20 -5.37 -7.04
C HIS A 226 10.82 -3.94 -6.62
N TYR A 227 10.80 -3.02 -7.57
CA TYR A 227 10.38 -1.63 -7.38
C TYR A 227 9.27 -1.25 -8.36
N ILE A 228 8.28 -0.49 -7.88
CA ILE A 228 7.19 0.05 -8.70
C ILE A 228 7.19 1.58 -8.55
N ASN A 229 7.44 2.25 -9.66
CA ASN A 229 7.58 3.70 -9.78
C ASN A 229 6.32 4.32 -10.40
N VAL A 230 5.44 4.88 -9.57
CA VAL A 230 4.13 5.37 -10.00
C VAL A 230 4.14 6.88 -10.26
N ASP A 231 4.09 7.23 -11.54
CA ASP A 231 3.96 8.56 -12.14
C ASP A 231 4.91 9.68 -11.64
N GLY A 232 6.00 9.30 -10.98
CA GLY A 232 7.00 10.22 -10.45
C GLY A 232 8.22 10.40 -11.38
N GLN A 233 9.44 10.28 -10.85
CA GLN A 233 10.70 10.38 -11.62
C GLN A 233 10.89 9.20 -12.60
N ASN A 234 11.82 9.30 -13.56
CA ASN A 234 11.95 8.34 -14.67
C ASN A 234 13.34 7.71 -14.87
N GLN A 235 14.21 7.74 -13.87
CA GLN A 235 15.49 7.03 -13.85
C GLN A 235 15.34 5.70 -13.08
N ASN A 236 15.90 4.61 -13.62
CA ASN A 236 15.83 3.29 -12.98
C ASN A 236 16.90 3.19 -11.86
N PRO A 237 16.54 2.87 -10.60
CA PRO A 237 17.48 2.80 -9.49
C PRO A 237 18.40 1.57 -9.49
N GLY A 238 18.34 0.69 -10.51
CA GLY A 238 19.23 -0.47 -10.63
C GLY A 238 18.71 -1.73 -9.93
N VAL A 239 17.40 -1.88 -9.83
CA VAL A 239 16.69 -3.10 -9.38
C VAL A 239 15.57 -3.44 -10.38
N PRO A 240 15.02 -4.67 -10.41
CA PRO A 240 13.86 -5.00 -11.25
C PRO A 240 12.72 -4.00 -11.03
N THR A 241 12.37 -3.23 -12.07
CA THR A 241 11.48 -2.07 -11.95
C THR A 241 10.32 -2.10 -12.94
N LEU A 242 9.12 -1.79 -12.45
CA LEU A 242 7.95 -1.39 -13.23
C LEU A 242 7.74 0.13 -13.08
N ALA A 243 7.61 0.84 -14.20
CA ALA A 243 7.21 2.24 -14.24
C ALA A 243 5.77 2.35 -14.75
N VAL A 244 4.90 2.97 -13.96
CA VAL A 244 3.47 3.12 -14.24
C VAL A 244 3.16 4.62 -14.42
N TRP A 245 2.64 4.99 -15.59
CA TRP A 245 2.44 6.39 -15.99
C TRP A 245 0.96 6.76 -16.09
N ALA A 246 0.62 7.99 -15.69
CA ALA A 246 -0.75 8.49 -15.80
C ALA A 246 -1.08 8.88 -17.24
N GLY A 247 -2.14 8.31 -17.84
CA GLY A 247 -2.54 8.58 -19.22
C GLY A 247 -2.96 10.03 -19.51
N ARG A 248 -3.31 10.80 -18.47
CA ARG A 248 -3.59 12.25 -18.54
C ARG A 248 -2.43 13.12 -18.05
N GLY A 249 -1.26 12.52 -17.80
CA GLY A 249 -0.01 13.23 -17.53
C GLY A 249 0.71 13.65 -18.82
N THR A 250 2.01 13.89 -18.73
CA THR A 250 2.87 14.15 -19.90
C THR A 250 2.86 12.96 -20.86
N PRO A 251 2.56 13.11 -22.16
CA PRO A 251 2.63 12.00 -23.11
C PRO A 251 4.05 11.43 -23.27
N GLY A 252 4.14 10.14 -23.62
CA GLY A 252 5.41 9.51 -24.01
C GLY A 252 6.43 9.29 -22.89
N ARG A 253 6.01 9.27 -21.61
CA ARG A 253 6.90 8.97 -20.48
C ARG A 253 7.52 7.57 -20.64
N ASN A 254 8.80 7.46 -20.31
CA ASN A 254 9.52 6.19 -20.27
C ASN A 254 10.64 6.23 -19.22
N MET A 255 10.94 5.08 -18.64
CA MET A 255 12.11 4.81 -17.81
C MET A 255 12.93 3.69 -18.45
N ASP A 256 14.17 3.99 -18.85
CA ASP A 256 15.06 3.00 -19.47
C ASP A 256 15.35 1.83 -18.54
N GLY A 257 15.42 0.62 -19.12
CA GLY A 257 15.69 -0.63 -18.38
C GLY A 257 14.57 -1.10 -17.43
N ALA A 258 13.41 -0.43 -17.41
CA ALA A 258 12.23 -0.85 -16.65
C ALA A 258 11.13 -1.42 -17.59
N GLN A 259 10.24 -2.26 -17.04
CA GLN A 259 8.94 -2.48 -17.68
C GLN A 259 8.16 -1.16 -17.60
N ASN A 260 7.53 -0.73 -18.70
CA ASN A 260 6.81 0.54 -18.76
C ASN A 260 5.35 0.29 -19.17
N VAL A 261 4.42 0.91 -18.46
CA VAL A 261 2.98 0.90 -18.79
C VAL A 261 2.37 2.28 -18.54
N THR A 262 1.44 2.69 -19.41
CA THR A 262 0.66 3.92 -19.24
C THR A 262 -0.81 3.52 -19.05
N ILE A 263 -1.43 3.96 -17.96
CA ILE A 263 -2.83 3.63 -17.67
C ILE A 263 -3.71 4.72 -18.31
N PRO A 264 -4.53 4.39 -19.33
CA PRO A 264 -5.27 5.39 -20.12
C PRO A 264 -6.29 6.16 -19.26
N ASP A 265 -6.52 7.42 -19.62
CA ASP A 265 -7.50 8.33 -19.00
C ASP A 265 -7.36 8.59 -17.49
N GLN A 266 -6.35 8.04 -16.81
CA GLN A 266 -6.11 8.26 -15.39
C GLN A 266 -5.25 9.49 -15.09
N THR A 267 -5.55 10.12 -13.97
CA THR A 267 -4.83 11.28 -13.41
C THR A 267 -3.75 10.87 -12.40
N HIS A 268 -2.92 11.82 -11.97
CA HIS A 268 -1.70 11.57 -11.18
C HIS A 268 -1.93 10.70 -9.92
N VAL A 269 -2.91 11.02 -9.07
CA VAL A 269 -3.21 10.25 -7.84
C VAL A 269 -4.07 9.02 -8.14
N GLN A 270 -5.00 9.13 -9.09
CA GLN A 270 -5.84 8.00 -9.54
C GLN A 270 -4.99 6.81 -10.04
N THR A 271 -3.89 7.10 -10.74
CA THR A 271 -2.93 6.10 -11.22
C THR A 271 -2.24 5.36 -10.06
N CYS A 272 -2.21 5.92 -8.84
CA CYS A 272 -1.75 5.22 -7.63
C CYS A 272 -2.81 4.28 -7.06
N THR A 273 -4.09 4.68 -7.05
CA THR A 273 -5.19 4.05 -6.29
C THR A 273 -6.08 3.10 -7.10
N SER A 274 -5.97 3.09 -8.43
CA SER A 274 -6.91 2.38 -9.32
C SER A 274 -6.74 0.85 -9.36
N ALA A 275 -7.79 0.16 -9.84
CA ALA A 275 -7.77 -1.29 -10.04
C ALA A 275 -6.92 -1.69 -11.27
N GLU A 276 -6.89 -0.84 -12.29
CA GLU A 276 -6.10 -1.05 -13.50
C GLU A 276 -4.60 -1.02 -13.20
N SER A 277 -4.15 -0.07 -12.37
CA SER A 277 -2.78 -0.07 -11.85
C SER A 277 -2.50 -1.28 -10.96
N PHE A 278 -3.45 -1.71 -10.12
CA PHE A 278 -3.28 -2.90 -9.29
C PHE A 278 -3.04 -4.18 -10.10
N ILE A 279 -3.74 -4.35 -11.24
CA ILE A 279 -3.50 -5.47 -12.15
C ILE A 279 -2.03 -5.48 -12.60
N GLN A 280 -1.49 -4.32 -13.00
CA GLN A 280 -0.09 -4.19 -13.40
C GLN A 280 0.89 -4.42 -12.24
N TYR A 281 0.60 -3.91 -11.04
CA TYR A 281 1.42 -4.18 -9.86
C TYR A 281 1.48 -5.67 -9.54
N PHE A 282 0.31 -6.33 -9.50
CA PHE A 282 0.21 -7.74 -9.13
C PHE A 282 0.81 -8.65 -10.20
N GLU A 283 0.56 -8.37 -11.49
CA GLU A 283 1.15 -9.11 -12.61
C GLU A 283 2.69 -9.04 -12.58
N PHE A 284 3.27 -7.85 -12.42
CA PHE A 284 4.71 -7.65 -12.35
C PHE A 284 5.35 -8.37 -11.14
N LEU A 285 4.79 -8.20 -9.94
CA LEU A 285 5.35 -8.83 -8.74
C LEU A 285 5.17 -10.36 -8.73
N ARG A 286 4.07 -10.87 -9.30
CA ARG A 286 3.61 -12.26 -9.09
C ARG A 286 3.67 -13.17 -10.31
N GLY A 287 3.90 -12.65 -11.50
CA GLY A 287 3.99 -13.42 -12.75
C GLY A 287 2.65 -13.90 -13.28
N GLY A 288 1.56 -13.20 -12.96
CA GLY A 288 0.20 -13.53 -13.40
C GLY A 288 -0.85 -12.59 -12.80
N LEU A 289 -2.01 -12.50 -13.45
CA LEU A 289 -3.10 -11.58 -13.09
C LEU A 289 -3.69 -11.87 -11.70
N PRO A 290 -4.23 -10.84 -10.99
CA PRO A 290 -4.97 -11.05 -9.75
C PRO A 290 -6.29 -11.78 -10.02
N GLY A 291 -6.71 -12.64 -9.08
CA GLY A 291 -7.98 -13.35 -9.15
C GLY A 291 -9.17 -12.52 -8.64
N HIS A 292 -8.91 -11.47 -7.85
CA HIS A 292 -9.93 -10.65 -7.20
C HIS A 292 -9.54 -9.17 -7.14
N ASP A 293 -10.56 -8.28 -7.11
CA ASP A 293 -10.45 -6.89 -6.67
C ASP A 293 -10.57 -6.84 -5.12
N ILE A 294 -11.33 -5.90 -4.52
CA ILE A 294 -11.55 -5.84 -3.08
C ILE A 294 -12.65 -6.82 -2.67
N VAL A 295 -12.29 -7.91 -1.99
CA VAL A 295 -13.24 -8.91 -1.47
C VAL A 295 -13.77 -8.46 -0.10
N PRO A 296 -15.11 -8.36 0.11
CA PRO A 296 -15.69 -8.01 1.40
C PRO A 296 -15.57 -9.10 2.47
N ARG A 297 -15.58 -8.69 3.75
CA ARG A 297 -15.57 -9.54 4.96
C ARG A 297 -16.63 -9.03 5.95
N LYS A 298 -17.50 -9.88 6.51
CA LYS A 298 -18.59 -9.41 7.40
C LYS A 298 -18.13 -8.85 8.75
N ARG A 299 -17.07 -9.43 9.33
CA ARG A 299 -16.43 -8.96 10.57
C ARG A 299 -15.08 -8.38 10.19
N ILE A 300 -14.79 -7.19 10.70
CA ILE A 300 -13.63 -6.40 10.31
C ILE A 300 -12.90 -5.85 11.54
N GLN A 301 -11.70 -5.32 11.31
CA GLN A 301 -10.93 -4.58 12.30
C GLN A 301 -10.53 -3.23 11.72
N LEU A 302 -10.98 -2.15 12.35
CA LEU A 302 -10.61 -0.79 11.98
C LEU A 302 -9.34 -0.41 12.74
N ALA A 303 -8.28 -0.08 12.01
CA ALA A 303 -7.07 0.54 12.53
C ALA A 303 -6.80 1.82 11.71
N GLY A 304 -5.98 2.71 12.24
CA GLY A 304 -5.71 3.98 11.59
C GLY A 304 -4.46 4.66 12.14
N LYS A 305 -4.14 5.81 11.56
CA LYS A 305 -3.29 6.83 12.17
C LYS A 305 -4.09 8.11 12.38
N ALA A 306 -3.63 8.98 13.27
CA ALA A 306 -4.12 10.34 13.45
C ALA A 306 -2.93 11.29 13.28
N LEU A 307 -2.78 11.87 12.10
CA LEU A 307 -1.60 12.62 11.67
C LEU A 307 -1.92 14.10 11.41
N ASN A 308 -0.93 14.98 11.56
CA ASN A 308 -1.02 16.35 11.07
C ASN A 308 -0.73 16.43 9.55
N PHE A 309 -1.37 17.39 8.88
CA PHE A 309 -1.13 17.68 7.47
C PHE A 309 -0.22 18.92 7.33
N PRO A 310 0.77 18.94 6.43
CA PRO A 310 1.31 17.86 5.59
C PRO A 310 2.56 17.15 6.17
N GLN A 311 2.93 17.39 7.44
CA GLN A 311 4.18 16.85 8.00
C GLN A 311 4.09 15.39 8.48
N ASN A 312 2.90 14.81 8.57
CA ASN A 312 2.65 13.43 8.99
C ASN A 312 3.20 13.08 10.39
N ALA A 313 3.26 14.06 11.30
CA ALA A 313 3.53 13.82 12.72
C ALA A 313 2.25 13.37 13.44
N GLY A 314 2.36 12.40 14.35
CA GLY A 314 1.24 11.91 15.15
C GLY A 314 0.60 12.99 16.04
N LEU A 315 -0.72 12.99 16.12
CA LEU A 315 -1.51 13.95 16.91
C LEU A 315 -1.55 13.57 18.40
N ALA A 316 -0.38 13.49 19.03
CA ALA A 316 -0.26 13.12 20.44
C ALA A 316 -1.10 14.03 21.36
N GLY A 317 -1.84 13.42 22.27
CA GLY A 317 -2.80 14.10 23.15
C GLY A 317 -4.19 14.33 22.55
N ALA A 318 -4.40 14.02 21.26
CA ALA A 318 -5.75 13.86 20.71
C ALA A 318 -6.36 12.50 21.10
N THR A 319 -7.66 12.33 20.87
CA THR A 319 -8.40 11.07 21.06
C THR A 319 -9.27 10.80 19.85
N VAL A 320 -9.13 9.61 19.25
CA VAL A 320 -10.02 9.13 18.20
C VAL A 320 -11.18 8.37 18.84
N GLN A 321 -12.40 8.87 18.65
CA GLN A 321 -13.63 8.18 19.05
C GLN A 321 -14.34 7.63 17.81
N ILE A 322 -14.68 6.34 17.84
CA ILE A 322 -15.41 5.67 16.77
C ILE A 322 -16.87 5.53 17.19
N TRP A 323 -17.80 6.14 16.45
CA TRP A 323 -19.23 6.15 16.76
C TRP A 323 -20.04 5.46 15.65
N PRO A 324 -20.86 4.44 15.95
CA PRO A 324 -21.83 3.90 15.00
C PRO A 324 -22.89 4.96 14.68
N VAL A 325 -23.14 5.23 13.40
CA VAL A 325 -24.14 6.21 12.94
C VAL A 325 -25.18 5.59 12.00
N GLY A 326 -26.39 6.13 12.01
CA GLY A 326 -27.46 5.76 11.08
C GLY A 326 -27.23 6.29 9.67
N ALA A 327 -28.12 5.94 8.73
CA ALA A 327 -28.09 6.46 7.36
C ALA A 327 -28.30 7.99 7.26
N ASN A 328 -28.76 8.62 8.34
CA ASN A 328 -28.92 10.07 8.52
C ASN A 328 -27.73 10.74 9.26
N GLY A 329 -26.65 10.01 9.53
CA GLY A 329 -25.48 10.51 10.26
C GLY A 329 -25.65 10.63 11.78
N VAL A 330 -26.83 10.31 12.34
CA VAL A 330 -27.07 10.39 13.79
C VAL A 330 -26.47 9.18 14.50
N ARG A 331 -25.71 9.41 15.57
CA ARG A 331 -25.14 8.37 16.44
C ARG A 331 -26.22 7.44 16.98
N THR A 332 -26.06 6.13 16.80
CA THR A 332 -27.05 5.12 17.25
C THR A 332 -26.78 4.58 18.66
N THR A 333 -25.76 5.11 19.34
CA THR A 333 -25.33 4.69 20.69
C THR A 333 -25.06 5.91 21.57
N THR A 334 -25.22 5.74 22.88
CA THR A 334 -24.93 6.78 23.91
C THR A 334 -23.45 6.88 24.28
N ALA A 335 -22.65 5.89 23.91
CA ALA A 335 -21.20 5.83 24.08
C ALA A 335 -20.54 5.37 22.75
N PRO A 336 -19.26 5.72 22.50
CA PRO A 336 -18.56 5.27 21.30
C PRO A 336 -18.27 3.76 21.34
N LEU A 337 -18.08 3.16 20.17
CA LEU A 337 -17.55 1.79 20.02
C LEU A 337 -16.12 1.68 20.56
N ALA A 338 -15.30 2.72 20.37
CA ALA A 338 -13.97 2.85 20.94
C ALA A 338 -13.61 4.32 21.15
N SER A 339 -12.75 4.60 22.14
CA SER A 339 -12.20 5.93 22.42
C SER A 339 -10.72 5.77 22.76
N ILE A 340 -9.85 6.06 21.79
CA ILE A 340 -8.41 5.75 21.85
C ILE A 340 -7.60 7.04 21.89
N ALA A 341 -6.84 7.23 22.97
CA ALA A 341 -5.91 8.35 23.09
C ALA A 341 -4.67 8.09 22.22
N ILE A 342 -4.23 9.11 21.48
CA ILE A 342 -3.04 9.08 20.64
C ILE A 342 -1.84 9.47 21.49
N SER A 343 -0.86 8.57 21.62
CA SER A 343 0.33 8.76 22.48
C SER A 343 1.61 9.06 21.70
N ASP A 344 1.76 8.47 20.53
CA ASP A 344 2.93 8.66 19.66
C ASP A 344 2.78 9.91 18.79
N GLY A 345 3.67 10.88 19.00
CA GLY A 345 3.75 12.14 18.25
C GLY A 345 4.87 12.21 17.22
N SER A 346 5.55 11.08 16.94
CA SER A 346 6.63 11.02 15.96
C SER A 346 6.12 11.16 14.52
N THR A 347 7.03 11.50 13.59
CA THR A 347 6.79 11.45 12.14
C THR A 347 6.47 10.01 11.74
N GLY A 348 5.28 9.77 11.20
CA GLY A 348 4.75 8.46 10.82
C GLY A 348 4.07 7.66 11.93
N GLY A 349 4.03 8.20 13.15
CA GLY A 349 3.40 7.60 14.33
C GLY A 349 1.89 7.76 14.36
N GLY A 350 1.34 8.19 15.50
CA GLY A 350 -0.09 8.52 15.64
C GLY A 350 -1.06 7.33 15.48
N ALA A 351 -0.57 6.09 15.51
CA ALA A 351 -1.36 4.88 15.25
C ALA A 351 -2.43 4.59 16.32
N TRP A 352 -3.55 4.00 15.90
CA TRP A 352 -4.66 3.59 16.78
C TRP A 352 -5.35 2.31 16.27
N GLY A 353 -5.99 1.60 17.20
CA GLY A 353 -6.67 0.32 16.94
C GLY A 353 -5.74 -0.89 17.14
N PRO A 354 -6.09 -2.08 16.62
CA PRO A 354 -7.33 -2.38 15.89
C PRO A 354 -8.59 -2.36 16.78
N VAL A 355 -9.74 -2.06 16.17
CA VAL A 355 -11.08 -2.06 16.79
C VAL A 355 -12.01 -2.98 16.01
N ALA A 356 -12.63 -3.96 16.67
CA ALA A 356 -13.56 -4.87 16.02
C ALA A 356 -14.85 -4.16 15.59
N ALA A 357 -15.24 -4.31 14.32
CA ALA A 357 -16.36 -3.60 13.71
C ALA A 357 -17.13 -4.46 12.69
N ASN A 358 -18.23 -3.92 12.14
CA ASN A 358 -19.09 -4.59 11.16
C ASN A 358 -19.02 -3.88 9.80
N ALA A 359 -18.91 -4.62 8.70
CA ALA A 359 -18.61 -4.05 7.38
C ALA A 359 -19.73 -3.19 6.76
N ASP A 360 -20.99 -3.48 7.09
CA ASP A 360 -22.15 -2.73 6.57
C ASP A 360 -22.56 -1.54 7.47
N GLN A 361 -21.85 -1.33 8.60
CA GLN A 361 -22.14 -0.25 9.55
C GLN A 361 -21.41 1.04 9.14
N ARG A 362 -22.15 2.15 9.11
CA ARG A 362 -21.56 3.49 8.95
C ARG A 362 -20.95 3.95 10.27
N TYR A 363 -19.78 4.56 10.21
CA TYR A 363 -19.06 5.09 11.36
C TYR A 363 -18.70 6.57 11.16
N GLU A 364 -18.82 7.32 12.26
CA GLU A 364 -18.20 8.63 12.46
C GLU A 364 -16.90 8.42 13.24
N PHE A 365 -15.81 9.04 12.79
CA PHE A 365 -14.58 9.17 13.57
C PHE A 365 -14.49 10.61 14.08
N ALA A 366 -14.74 10.79 15.38
CA ALA A 366 -14.61 12.07 16.04
C ALA A 366 -13.20 12.18 16.64
N LEU A 367 -12.36 13.02 16.02
CA LEU A 367 -11.03 13.37 16.52
C LEU A 367 -11.17 14.54 17.50
N VAL A 368 -11.02 14.25 18.79
CA VAL A 368 -11.21 15.18 19.90
C VAL A 368 -9.84 15.64 20.41
N GLN A 369 -9.63 16.95 20.55
CA GLN A 369 -8.41 17.52 21.13
C GLN A 369 -8.74 18.72 22.01
N THR A 370 -8.17 18.77 23.21
CA THR A 370 -8.46 19.81 24.22
C THR A 370 -8.15 21.21 23.68
N GLY A 371 -9.14 22.10 23.73
CA GLY A 371 -9.02 23.49 23.26
C GLY A 371 -9.26 23.70 21.77
N LEU A 372 -9.54 22.65 20.99
CA LEU A 372 -9.90 22.73 19.57
C LEU A 372 -11.34 22.23 19.33
N PRO A 373 -11.99 22.66 18.23
CA PRO A 373 -13.19 21.99 17.73
C PRO A 373 -12.92 20.50 17.44
N THR A 374 -13.91 19.64 17.68
CA THR A 374 -13.82 18.24 17.26
C THR A 374 -13.91 18.15 15.73
N LEU A 375 -13.00 17.39 15.12
CA LEU A 375 -13.08 17.07 13.69
C LEU A 375 -13.90 15.79 13.52
N HIS A 376 -14.97 15.87 12.73
CA HIS A 376 -15.89 14.76 12.49
C HIS A 376 -15.67 14.20 11.08
N LEU A 377 -15.10 13.00 10.98
CA LEU A 377 -14.78 12.34 9.72
C LEU A 377 -15.81 11.23 9.43
N TYR A 378 -16.22 11.13 8.17
CA TYR A 378 -17.20 10.15 7.69
C TYR A 378 -16.68 9.51 6.40
N TYR A 379 -16.90 8.19 6.28
CA TYR A 379 -16.46 7.38 5.15
C TYR A 379 -17.63 6.54 4.61
N GLU A 380 -17.40 5.86 3.48
CA GLU A 380 -18.27 4.76 3.07
C GLU A 380 -18.12 3.56 4.05
N PRO A 381 -19.09 2.62 4.11
CA PRO A 381 -18.96 1.44 4.97
C PRO A 381 -17.72 0.61 4.59
N PHE A 382 -16.85 0.34 5.55
CA PHE A 382 -15.61 -0.40 5.34
C PHE A 382 -15.92 -1.85 4.99
N VAL A 383 -15.80 -2.24 3.72
CA VAL A 383 -16.17 -3.59 3.27
C VAL A 383 -15.31 -4.71 3.88
N ARG A 384 -14.21 -4.38 4.57
CA ARG A 384 -13.24 -5.32 5.15
C ARG A 384 -12.36 -4.67 6.23
N SER A 385 -11.54 -5.47 6.91
CA SER A 385 -10.25 -5.02 7.47
C SER A 385 -9.23 -4.84 6.35
#